data_AF-A0AAN4UTZ9-F1
#
_entry.id   AF-A0AAN4UTZ9-F1
#
_cell.length_a   1.000
_cell.length_b   1.000
_cell.length_c   1.000
_cell.angle_alpha   90.00
_cell.angle_beta   90.00
_cell.angle_gamma   90.00
#
_symmetry.space_group_name_H-M   'P 1'
#
loop_
_entity.id
_entity.type
_entity.pdbx_description
1 polymer ?
#
loop_
_entity_poly.entity_id
_entity_poly.type
_entity_poly.pdbx_seq_one_letter_code
_entity_poly.pdbx_strand_id
1 'polypeptide(L)'
;MQNGFVESFNGRMRDELLNETMFRNLAHARVVIAAWAADYNTERPHSALDYQTPADYARALTTAIARPAARDDSSARRAIAQPAPIGVNTNRAPVTAG
;
A
#
# COMPACT_ATOMS: atom_id res chain seq x y z
N MET A 1 -1.69 5.88 6.73
CA MET A 1 -0.28 6.07 6.30
C MET A 1 -0.15 7.07 5.13
N GLN A 2 -1.07 8.04 4.94
CA GLN A 2 -0.94 9.05 3.87
C GLN A 2 -0.16 10.31 4.33
N ASN A 3 -0.32 10.70 5.60
CA ASN A 3 0.27 11.95 6.11
C ASN A 3 1.81 11.95 6.08
N GLY A 4 2.46 10.82 6.42
CA GLY A 4 3.92 10.76 6.50
C GLY A 4 4.66 11.03 5.17
N PHE A 5 4.05 10.72 4.03
CA PHE A 5 4.62 11.06 2.72
C PHE A 5 4.54 12.56 2.47
N VAL A 6 3.37 13.17 2.70
CA VAL A 6 3.16 14.62 2.52
C VAL A 6 4.02 15.42 3.50
N GLU A 7 4.18 14.95 4.74
CA GLU A 7 5.06 15.55 5.74
C GLU A 7 6.53 15.49 5.30
N SER A 8 6.98 14.33 4.81
CA SER A 8 8.37 14.16 4.33
C SER A 8 8.67 15.03 3.11
N PHE A 9 7.72 15.11 2.17
CA PHE A 9 7.81 15.99 1.01
C PHE A 9 7.90 17.46 1.42
N ASN A 10 6.97 17.92 2.26
CA ASN A 10 6.93 19.32 2.69
C ASN A 10 8.15 19.71 3.52
N GLY A 11 8.68 18.78 4.33
CA GLY A 11 9.93 18.97 5.07
C GLY A 11 11.12 19.15 4.12
N ARG A 12 11.31 18.23 3.16
CA ARG A 12 12.37 18.29 2.15
C ARG A 12 12.28 19.54 1.28
N MET A 13 11.07 19.91 0.82
CA MET A 13 10.88 21.11 0.00
C MET A 13 11.29 22.38 0.75
N ARG A 14 11.00 22.45 2.04
CA ARG A 14 11.39 23.61 2.85
C ARG A 14 12.91 23.67 3.00
N ASP A 15 13.52 22.57 3.39
CA ASP A 15 14.94 22.50 3.74
C ASP A 15 15.84 22.62 2.51
N GLU A 16 15.51 21.95 1.41
CA GLU A 16 16.39 21.86 0.25
C GLU A 16 16.14 22.93 -0.82
N LEU A 17 14.94 23.51 -0.86
CA LEU A 17 14.55 24.44 -1.92
C LEU A 17 14.27 25.84 -1.38
N LEU A 18 13.30 25.95 -0.47
CA LEU A 18 12.77 27.25 -0.06
C LEU A 18 13.74 28.02 0.83
N ASN A 19 14.45 27.34 1.72
CA ASN A 19 15.45 27.97 2.60
C ASN A 19 16.74 28.31 1.84
N GLU A 20 17.12 27.51 0.84
CA GLU A 20 18.39 27.65 0.12
C GLU A 20 18.31 28.60 -1.09
N THR A 21 17.11 28.94 -1.56
CA THR A 21 16.93 29.69 -2.82
C THR A 21 16.28 31.06 -2.59
N MET A 22 17.00 32.13 -2.93
CA MET A 22 16.39 33.45 -3.12
C MET A 22 15.68 33.55 -4.47
N PHE A 23 14.37 33.78 -4.46
CA PHE A 23 13.59 33.96 -5.68
C PHE A 23 13.62 35.40 -6.17
N ARG A 24 14.09 35.60 -7.40
CA ARG A 24 14.14 36.92 -8.05
C ARG A 24 12.77 37.48 -8.41
N ASN A 25 11.84 36.62 -8.80
CA ASN A 25 10.46 36.95 -9.17
C ASN A 25 9.62 35.65 -9.25
N LEU A 26 8.31 35.80 -9.45
CA LEU A 26 7.38 34.67 -9.56
C LEU A 26 7.70 33.73 -10.74
N ALA A 27 8.13 34.25 -11.89
CA ALA A 27 8.48 33.41 -13.04
C ALA A 27 9.68 32.50 -12.71
N HIS A 28 10.71 33.05 -12.07
CA HIS A 28 11.85 32.30 -11.58
C HIS A 28 11.44 31.24 -10.55
N ALA A 29 10.59 31.60 -9.58
CA ALA A 29 10.09 30.65 -8.59
C ALA A 29 9.36 29.47 -9.23
N ARG A 30 8.48 29.73 -10.21
CA ARG A 30 7.75 28.66 -10.92
C ARG A 30 8.69 27.68 -11.62
N VAL A 31 9.73 28.18 -12.29
CA VAL A 31 10.71 27.33 -12.99
C VAL A 31 11.51 26.50 -12.00
N VAL A 32 12.02 27.13 -10.93
CA VAL A 32 12.83 26.44 -9.92
C VAL A 32 12.03 25.38 -9.16
N ILE A 33 10.79 25.68 -8.76
CA ILE A 33 9.91 24.73 -8.07
C ILE A 33 9.56 23.56 -9.00
N ALA A 34 9.27 23.82 -10.28
CA ALA A 34 8.96 22.76 -11.24
C ALA A 34 10.17 21.83 -11.46
N ALA A 35 11.37 22.39 -11.58
CA ALA A 35 12.60 21.61 -11.72
C ALA A 35 12.87 20.75 -10.48
N TRP A 36 12.75 21.32 -9.28
CA TRP A 36 12.94 20.57 -8.03
C TRP A 36 11.89 19.46 -7.85
N ALA A 37 10.62 19.73 -8.19
CA ALA A 37 9.57 18.72 -8.12
C ALA A 37 9.79 17.58 -9.12
N ALA A 38 10.32 17.87 -10.31
CA ALA A 38 10.70 16.83 -11.27
C ALA A 38 11.82 15.95 -10.69
N ASP A 39 12.91 16.56 -10.23
CA ASP A 39 14.05 15.86 -9.61
C ASP A 39 13.63 14.97 -8.43
N TYR A 40 12.82 15.50 -7.51
CA TYR A 40 12.31 14.75 -6.36
C TYR A 40 11.51 13.50 -6.78
N ASN A 41 10.71 13.63 -7.85
CA ASN A 41 9.82 12.56 -8.31
C ASN A 41 10.48 11.53 -9.22
N THR A 42 11.55 11.88 -9.96
CA THR A 42 12.14 10.98 -10.97
C THR A 42 13.55 10.52 -10.65
N GLU A 43 14.34 11.28 -9.90
CA GLU A 43 15.77 10.98 -9.72
C GLU A 43 16.08 10.46 -8.32
N ARG A 44 15.29 10.83 -7.30
CA ARG A 44 15.63 10.56 -5.90
C ARG A 44 15.02 9.25 -5.40
N PRO A 45 15.83 8.26 -4.98
CA PRO A 45 15.33 7.09 -4.28
C PRO A 45 14.96 7.44 -2.84
N HIS A 46 13.79 6.99 -2.38
CA HIS A 46 13.30 7.26 -1.01
C HIS A 46 13.26 5.97 -0.21
N SER A 47 13.91 5.92 0.95
CA SER A 47 13.93 4.71 1.80
C SER A 47 12.54 4.27 2.25
N ALA A 48 11.58 5.19 2.36
CA ALA A 48 10.17 4.88 2.64
C ALA A 48 9.46 4.16 1.48
N LEU A 49 10.02 4.22 0.27
CA LEU A 49 9.53 3.59 -0.95
C LEU A 49 10.47 2.45 -1.38
N ASP A 50 11.12 1.77 -0.43
CA ASP A 50 12.10 0.70 -0.72
C ASP A 50 13.24 1.17 -1.66
N TYR A 51 13.67 2.43 -1.49
CA TYR A 51 14.66 3.09 -2.36
C TYR A 51 14.21 3.22 -3.83
N GLN A 52 12.91 3.20 -4.10
CA GLN A 52 12.36 3.59 -5.39
C GLN A 52 12.11 5.10 -5.46
N THR A 53 12.05 5.62 -6.68
CA THR A 53 11.58 6.99 -6.94
C THR A 53 10.06 7.03 -6.78
N PRO A 54 9.46 8.20 -6.46
CA PRO A 54 8.02 8.33 -6.37
C PRO A 54 7.32 7.97 -7.69
N ALA A 55 7.93 8.30 -8.83
CA ALA A 55 7.42 7.95 -10.15
C ALA A 55 7.43 6.43 -10.38
N ASP A 56 8.50 5.72 -10.04
CA ASP A 56 8.56 4.26 -10.18
C ASP A 56 7.58 3.55 -9.27
N TYR A 57 7.48 4.01 -8.02
CA TYR A 57 6.49 3.49 -7.08
C TYR A 57 5.06 3.67 -7.62
N ALA A 58 4.74 4.84 -8.17
CA ALA A 58 3.45 5.10 -8.79
C ALA A 58 3.18 4.19 -10.00
N ARG A 59 4.18 3.98 -10.87
CA ARG A 59 4.06 3.07 -12.03
C ARG A 59 3.83 1.61 -11.60
N ALA A 60 4.54 1.15 -10.58
CA ALA A 60 4.36 -0.20 -10.02
C ALA A 60 2.95 -0.35 -9.44
N LEU A 61 2.46 0.65 -8.70
CA LEU A 61 1.11 0.67 -8.16
C LEU A 61 0.05 0.67 -9.26
N THR A 62 0.19 1.51 -10.29
CA THR A 62 -0.73 1.53 -11.45
C THR A 62 -0.77 0.17 -12.14
N THR A 63 0.38 -0.48 -12.32
CA THR A 63 0.46 -1.82 -12.94
C THR A 63 -0.22 -2.87 -12.07
N ALA A 64 -0.04 -2.82 -10.75
CA ALA A 64 -0.69 -3.72 -9.81
C ALA A 64 -2.22 -3.56 -9.80
N ILE A 65 -2.72 -2.33 -9.87
CA ILE A 65 -4.15 -2.02 -9.94
C ILE A 65 -4.74 -2.41 -11.30
N ALA A 66 -3.99 -2.20 -12.39
CA ALA A 66 -4.44 -2.47 -13.75
C ALA A 66 -4.37 -3.96 -14.14
N ARG A 67 -3.68 -4.81 -13.34
CA ARG A 67 -3.70 -6.26 -13.56
C ARG A 67 -5.13 -6.75 -13.28
N PRO A 68 -5.88 -7.25 -14.29
CA PRO A 68 -7.13 -7.93 -13.98
C PRO A 68 -6.74 -9.07 -13.05
N ALA A 69 -7.42 -9.20 -11.90
CA ALA A 69 -7.31 -10.37 -11.05
C ALA A 69 -7.46 -11.57 -11.98
N ALA A 70 -6.34 -12.19 -12.33
CA ALA A 70 -6.31 -13.33 -13.22
C ALA A 70 -7.08 -14.40 -12.46
N ARG A 71 -8.35 -14.57 -12.86
CA ARG A 71 -9.33 -15.55 -12.42
C ARG A 71 -8.74 -16.52 -11.40
N ASP A 72 -8.93 -16.22 -10.12
CA ASP A 72 -8.98 -17.28 -9.14
C ASP A 72 -10.29 -18.03 -9.38
N ASP A 73 -10.31 -18.86 -10.44
CA ASP A 73 -11.39 -19.82 -10.70
C ASP A 73 -11.32 -21.01 -9.71
N SER A 74 -10.61 -20.84 -8.60
CA SER A 74 -10.53 -21.80 -7.52
C SER A 74 -10.76 -21.15 -6.16
N SER A 75 -11.78 -20.29 -6.08
CA SER A 75 -12.58 -20.22 -4.85
C SER A 75 -13.43 -21.48 -4.76
N ALA A 76 -12.77 -22.64 -4.63
CA ALA A 76 -13.43 -23.86 -4.24
C ALA A 76 -14.11 -23.53 -2.92
N ARG A 77 -15.44 -23.49 -2.95
CA ARG A 77 -16.30 -23.34 -1.79
C ARG A 77 -15.79 -24.32 -0.73
N ARG A 78 -15.09 -23.83 0.30
CA ARG A 78 -14.83 -24.64 1.48
C ARG A 78 -16.19 -24.96 2.07
N ALA A 79 -16.71 -26.15 1.80
CA ALA A 79 -17.87 -26.67 2.49
C ALA A 79 -17.50 -26.79 3.97
N ILE A 80 -18.07 -25.94 4.82
CA ILE A 80 -17.73 -25.83 6.26
C ILE A 80 -18.34 -27.00 7.06
N ALA A 81 -19.07 -27.93 6.44
CA ALA A 81 -19.61 -29.09 7.14
C ALA A 81 -19.50 -30.35 6.28
N GLN A 82 -18.78 -31.35 6.79
CA GLN A 82 -19.00 -32.73 6.39
C GLN A 82 -20.34 -33.17 7.01
N PRO A 83 -21.29 -33.76 6.27
CA PRO A 83 -22.48 -34.31 6.88
C PRO A 83 -22.09 -35.42 7.87
N ALA A 84 -22.73 -35.41 9.04
CA ALA A 84 -22.49 -36.37 10.10
C ALA A 84 -22.61 -37.82 9.57
N PRO A 85 -21.72 -38.75 9.97
CA PRO A 85 -21.87 -40.15 9.59
C PRO A 85 -23.18 -40.70 10.15
N ILE A 86 -23.97 -41.33 9.29
CA ILE A 86 -25.21 -42.02 9.67
C ILE A 86 -24.83 -43.20 10.55
N GLY A 87 -25.14 -43.08 11.84
CA GLY A 87 -24.82 -44.07 12.86
C GLY A 87 -25.24 -43.61 14.26
N VAL A 88 -26.50 -43.22 14.43
CA VAL A 88 -27.10 -43.09 15.77
C VAL A 88 -27.06 -44.47 16.44
N ASN A 89 -26.29 -44.60 17.51
CA ASN A 89 -26.40 -45.72 18.44
C ASN A 89 -27.05 -45.21 19.73
N THR A 90 -28.33 -45.53 19.91
CA THR A 90 -29.12 -45.25 21.11
C THR A 90 -28.84 -46.31 22.18
N ASN A 91 -27.69 -46.27 22.84
CA ASN A 91 -27.47 -47.08 24.04
C ASN A 91 -27.30 -46.18 25.27
N ARG A 92 -28.45 -45.98 25.92
CA ARG A 92 -28.65 -45.48 27.29
C ARG A 92 -27.83 -46.33 28.27
N ALA A 93 -26.89 -45.72 28.99
CA ALA A 93 -26.24 -46.34 30.15
C ALA A 93 -26.87 -45.79 31.44
N PRO A 94 -27.27 -46.64 32.42
CA PRO A 94 -27.81 -46.20 33.70
C PRO A 94 -26.67 -45.79 34.64
N VAL A 95 -26.81 -44.66 35.34
CA VAL A 95 -25.95 -44.35 36.48
C VAL A 95 -26.60 -44.94 37.74
N THR A 96 -25.86 -45.79 38.44
CA THR A 96 -26.23 -46.36 39.73
C THR A 96 -25.53 -45.61 40.85
N ALA A 97 -26.30 -45.38 41.92
CA ALA A 97 -26.01 -45.03 43.30
C ALA A 97 -24.63 -44.51 43.74
N GLY A 98 -24.70 -43.38 44.44
CA GLY A 98 -23.93 -43.03 45.64
C GLY A 98 -24.83 -42.19 46.54
#